data_AF-A0A9E3C4J5-F1
#
_entry.id   AF-A0A9E3C4J5-F1
#
_cell.length_a   1.000
_cell.length_b   1.000
_cell.length_c   1.000
_cell.angle_alpha   90.00
_cell.angle_beta   90.00
_cell.angle_gamma   90.00
#
_symmetry.space_group_name_H-M   'P 1'
#
loop_
_entity.id
_entity.type
_entity.pdbx_description
1 polymer ?
#
loop_
_entity_poly.entity_id
_entity_poly.type
_entity_poly.pdbx_seq_one_letter_code
_entity_poly.pdbx_strand_id
1 'polypeptide(L)' 'MQEKHQVQLHFPLERIGEPVVTRLVTDYDLEPNLLRADVDARSGGWMIVELTGPSERVETALDWLRGQGLVVTDVPA' A
#
# COMPACT_ATOMS: atom_id res chain seq x y z
N MET A 1 -8.68 2.10 -18.36
CA MET A 1 -7.51 1.24 -18.64
C MET A 1 -6.99 0.76 -17.29
N GLN A 2 -6.50 -0.47 -17.17
CA GLN A 2 -5.87 -0.91 -15.92
C GLN A 2 -4.40 -0.53 -15.93
N GLU A 3 -3.90 -0.04 -14.81
CA GLU A 3 -2.50 0.26 -14.60
C GLU A 3 -1.90 -0.58 -13.48
N LYS A 4 -0.57 -0.61 -13.43
CA LYS A 4 0.21 -1.24 -12.38
C LYS A 4 1.12 -0.20 -11.77
N HIS A 5 1.10 -0.10 -10.45
CA HIS A 5 1.93 0.86 -9.73
C HIS A 5 2.61 0.19 -8.54
N GLN A 6 3.94 0.22 -8.51
CA GLN A 6 4.74 -0.42 -7.46
C GLN A 6 5.20 0.60 -6.44
N VAL A 7 4.87 0.35 -5.16
CA VAL A 7 5.23 1.22 -4.05
C VAL A 7 5.79 0.44 -2.88
N GLN A 8 6.69 1.08 -2.16
CA GLN A 8 7.09 0.66 -0.83
C GLN A 8 6.26 1.45 0.20
N LEU A 9 5.54 0.72 1.05
CA LEU A 9 4.82 1.27 2.20
C LEU A 9 5.65 1.02 3.45
N HIS A 10 5.89 2.05 4.25
CA HIS A 10 6.48 1.95 5.58
C HIS A 10 5.40 2.14 6.64
N PHE A 11 5.31 1.16 7.55
CA PHE A 11 4.36 1.13 8.65
C PHE A 11 5.04 1.59 9.94
N PRO A 12 4.61 2.72 10.53
CA PRO A 12 4.97 3.02 11.90
C PRO A 12 4.34 1.99 12.84
N LEU A 13 4.98 1.76 13.99
CA LEU A 13 4.58 0.74 14.96
C LEU A 13 3.09 0.84 15.35
N GLU A 14 2.61 2.07 15.50
CA GLU A 14 1.23 2.39 15.89
C GLU A 14 0.17 1.93 14.87
N ARG A 15 0.56 1.70 13.61
CA ARG A 15 -0.33 1.40 12.48
C ARG A 15 -0.26 -0.05 12.01
N ILE A 16 0.62 -0.85 12.60
CA ILE A 16 0.94 -2.19 12.07
C ILE A 16 -0.23 -3.19 12.14
N GLY A 17 -1.19 -2.95 13.03
CA GLY A 17 -2.40 -3.77 13.18
C GLY A 17 -3.57 -3.35 12.29
N GLU A 18 -3.42 -2.29 11.49
CA GLU A 18 -4.51 -1.79 10.65
C GLU A 18 -4.63 -2.61 9.36
N PRO A 19 -5.87 -2.95 8.93
CA PRO A 19 -6.11 -3.79 7.75
C PRO A 19 -5.99 -2.99 6.44
N VAL A 20 -4.84 -2.34 6.24
CA VAL A 20 -4.59 -1.42 5.12
C VAL A 20 -4.73 -2.13 3.78
N VAL A 21 -4.12 -3.30 3.63
CA VAL A 21 -4.18 -4.10 2.39
C VAL A 21 -5.62 -4.54 2.09
N THR A 22 -6.39 -4.90 3.12
CA THR A 22 -7.81 -5.25 2.96
C THR A 22 -8.61 -4.09 2.39
N ARG A 23 -8.37 -2.86 2.87
CA ARG A 23 -9.04 -1.66 2.37
C ARG A 23 -8.70 -1.35 0.91
N LEU A 24 -7.48 -1.61 0.47
CA LEU A 24 -7.11 -1.45 -0.95
C LEU A 24 -7.99 -2.31 -1.86
N VAL A 25 -8.35 -3.52 -1.40
CA VAL A 25 -9.28 -4.39 -2.14
C VAL A 25 -10.72 -3.91 -1.99
N THR A 26 -11.21 -3.70 -0.77
CA THR A 26 -12.65 -3.49 -0.52
C THR A 26 -13.14 -2.10 -0.88
N ASP A 27 -12.32 -1.08 -0.62
CA ASP A 27 -12.73 0.33 -0.69
C ASP A 27 -12.30 0.94 -2.03
N TYR A 28 -11.21 0.41 -2.61
CA TYR A 28 -10.63 0.92 -3.86
C TYR A 28 -10.72 -0.05 -5.04
N ASP A 29 -11.16 -1.30 -4.85
CA ASP A 29 -11.27 -2.31 -5.92
C ASP A 29 -9.93 -2.51 -6.65
N LEU A 30 -8.84 -2.52 -5.88
CA LEU A 30 -7.49 -2.77 -6.37
C LEU A 30 -7.08 -4.21 -6.10
N GLU A 31 -6.21 -4.73 -6.95
CA GLU A 31 -5.55 -6.01 -6.78
C GLU A 31 -4.11 -5.79 -6.26
N PRO A 32 -3.87 -5.89 -4.94
CA PRO A 32 -2.53 -5.79 -4.37
C PRO A 32 -1.78 -7.11 -4.52
N ASN A 33 -0.58 -7.05 -5.10
CA ASN A 33 0.37 -8.14 -5.17
C ASN A 33 1.58 -7.86 -4.27
N LEU A 34 1.78 -8.71 -3.26
CA LEU A 34 2.83 -8.56 -2.25
C LEU A 34 4.15 -9.10 -2.80
N LEU A 35 5.06 -8.21 -3.19
CA LEU A 35 6.36 -8.61 -3.76
C LEU A 35 7.38 -8.93 -2.68
N ARG A 36 7.40 -8.14 -1.60
CA ARG A 36 8.28 -8.34 -0.45
C ARG A 36 7.72 -7.64 0.78
N ALA A 37 7.91 -8.21 1.96
CA ALA A 37 7.52 -7.56 3.21
C ALA A 37 8.46 -7.96 4.34
N ASP A 38 8.70 -7.02 5.25
CA ASP A 38 9.36 -7.23 6.53
C ASP A 38 8.56 -6.43 7.57
N VAL A 39 7.73 -7.12 8.34
CA VAL A 39 6.74 -6.52 9.23
C VAL A 39 6.76 -7.25 10.57
N ASP A 40 7.03 -6.52 11.64
CA ASP A 40 7.07 -7.05 13.00
C ASP A 40 6.23 -6.19 13.95
N ALA A 41 5.33 -6.84 14.69
CA ALA A 41 4.37 -6.18 15.56
C ALA A 41 4.97 -5.32 16.69
N ARG A 42 6.28 -5.44 16.95
CA ARG A 42 7.03 -4.73 18.00
C ARG A 42 7.96 -3.66 17.45
N SER A 43 8.44 -3.79 16.21
CA SER A 43 9.39 -2.83 15.62
C SER A 43 8.88 -2.09 14.38
N GLY A 44 7.65 -2.33 13.92
CA GLY A 44 7.15 -1.73 12.68
C GLY A 44 7.61 -2.54 11.47
N GLY A 45 7.59 -1.92 10.30
CA GLY A 45 8.07 -2.60 9.10
C GLY A 45 7.78 -1.88 7.81
N TRP A 46 7.99 -2.60 6.72
CA TRP A 46 7.72 -2.14 5.37
C TRP A 46 7.25 -3.28 4.48
N MET A 47 6.61 -2.91 3.38
CA MET A 47 6.23 -3.83 2.31
C MET A 47 6.43 -3.16 0.95
N ILE A 48 6.78 -3.95 -0.05
CA ILE A 48 6.69 -3.57 -1.46
C ILE A 48 5.47 -4.28 -2.02
N VAL A 49 4.57 -3.49 -2.59
CA VAL A 49 3.31 -3.94 -3.18
C VAL A 49 3.18 -3.38 -4.59
N GLU A 50 2.77 -4.23 -5.53
CA GLU A 50 2.26 -3.80 -6.83
C GLU A 50 0.74 -3.69 -6.73
N LEU A 51 0.19 -2.51 -7.03
CA LEU A 51 -1.24 -2.27 -7.10
C LEU A 51 -1.67 -2.33 -8.55
N THR A 52 -2.65 -3.19 -8.87
CA THR A 52 -3.27 -3.24 -10.20
C THR A 52 -4.72 -2.77 -10.12
N GLY A 53 -5.13 -1.90 -11.03
CA GLY A 53 -6.52 -1.43 -11.12
C GLY A 53 -6.69 -0.20 -12.01
N PRO A 54 -7.86 0.45 -12.01
CA PRO A 54 -8.07 1.69 -12.76
C PRO A 54 -7.19 2.83 -12.22
N SER A 55 -6.56 3.61 -13.10
CA SER A 55 -5.58 4.65 -12.71
C SER A 55 -6.10 5.63 -11.66
N GLU A 56 -7.33 6.14 -11.84
CA GLU A 56 -7.95 7.06 -10.89
C GLU A 56 -8.10 6.44 -9.48
N ARG A 57 -8.31 5.12 -9.40
CA ARG A 57 -8.45 4.41 -8.13
C ARG A 57 -7.11 4.14 -7.47
N VAL A 58 -6.09 3.84 -8.25
CA VAL A 58 -4.71 3.71 -7.75
C VAL A 58 -4.26 5.05 -7.17
N GLU A 59 -4.41 6.15 -7.90
CA GLU A 59 -4.06 7.49 -7.40
C GLU A 59 -4.82 7.83 -6.10
N THR A 60 -6.14 7.62 -6.07
CA THR A 60 -6.95 7.89 -4.87
C THR A 60 -6.52 7.02 -3.68
N ALA A 61 -6.16 5.76 -3.91
CA ALA A 61 -5.68 4.86 -2.87
C ALA A 61 -4.30 5.29 -2.32
N LEU A 62 -3.39 5.73 -3.19
CA LEU A 62 -2.07 6.24 -2.79
C LEU A 62 -2.20 7.50 -1.93
N ASP A 63 -3.10 8.41 -2.29
CA ASP A 63 -3.37 9.61 -1.49
C ASP A 63 -4.00 9.28 -0.15
N TRP A 64 -4.91 8.29 -0.12
CA TRP A 64 -5.45 7.79 1.14
C TRP A 64 -4.37 7.17 2.04
N LEU A 65 -3.49 6.33 1.49
CA LEU A 65 -2.37 5.72 2.23
C LEU A 65 -1.48 6.79 2.87
N ARG A 66 -1.11 7.84 2.10
CA ARG A 66 -0.36 9.00 2.61
C ARG A 66 -1.15 9.73 3.71
N GLY A 67 -2.46 9.89 3.54
CA GLY A 67 -3.36 10.49 4.53
C GLY A 67 -3.50 9.68 5.83
N GLN A 68 -3.26 8.36 5.81
CA GLN A 68 -3.22 7.52 7.02
C GLN A 68 -1.91 7.66 7.80
N GLY A 69 -0.94 8.45 7.32
CA GLY A 69 0.38 8.60 7.92
C GLY A 69 1.35 7.47 7.55
N LEU A 70 1.04 6.67 6.52
CA LEU A 70 1.99 5.73 5.95
C LEU A 70 2.94 6.48 5.03
N VAL A 71 4.23 6.13 5.09
CA VAL A 71 5.21 6.65 4.14
C VAL A 71 5.11 5.79 2.88
N VAL A 72 4.77 6.42 1.76
CA VAL A 72 4.63 5.80 0.45
C VAL A 72 5.76 6.27 -0.45
N THR A 73 6.58 5.35 -0.92
CA THR A 73 7.70 5.62 -1.82
C THR A 73 7.52 4.85 -3.11
N ASP A 74 7.59 5.53 -4.26
CA ASP A 74 7.57 4.86 -5.56
C ASP A 74 8.82 4.00 -5.72
N VAL A 75 8.63 2.77 -6.20
CA VAL A 75 9.75 1.89 -6.54
C VAL A 75 10.00 2.04 -8.05
N PRO A 76 11.18 2.49 -8.49
CA PRO A 76 11.49 2.56 -9.91
C PRO A 76 11.45 1.15 -10.53
N ALA A 77 10.84 1.05 -11.71
CA ALA A 77 10.73 -0.17 -12.51
C ALA A 77 12.10 -0.68 -13.00
#